data_AF-A0A098EV71-F1
#
_entry.id   AF-A0A098EV71-F1
#
_cell.length_a   1.000
_cell.length_b   1.000
_cell.length_c   1.000
_cell.angle_alpha   90.00
_cell.angle_beta   90.00
_cell.angle_gamma   90.00
#
_symmetry.space_group_name_H-M   'P 1'
#
loop_
_entity.id
_entity.type
_entity.pdbx_description
1 polymer ?
#
loop_
_entity_poly.entity_id
_entity_poly.type
_entity_poly.pdbx_seq_one_letter_code
_entity_poly.pdbx_strand_id
1 'polypeptide(L)'
;MNKKFLLLPIALMLILTACAGGGASQVESKLNYEETKKMLVDILHTDDGKKAIHEIMTDEKVKKEFIMDQAAVTDTVQKTLVSKEGADFWRESLKDPKIAAALAKGMKTENETLLKELMKDPEYRSMMIEVFKEPEMQKEMADALKSKEFRLHLQTVIAEAMQSPLFKTKMQDLLLQAAKESVAKEGKGGQGGGKSGGSEGGGNK
;
A
#
# COMPACT_ATOMS: atom_id res chain seq x y z
N MET A 1 -65.79 6.78 -88.84
CA MET A 1 -65.43 5.38 -89.15
C MET A 1 -64.62 4.77 -88.02
N ASN A 2 -65.33 3.93 -87.28
CA ASN A 2 -65.00 3.06 -86.17
C ASN A 2 -63.59 2.44 -86.22
N LYS A 3 -62.69 2.88 -85.32
CA LYS A 3 -61.41 2.20 -84.99
C LYS A 3 -61.37 1.67 -83.54
N LYS A 4 -62.48 1.71 -82.82
CA LYS A 4 -62.58 1.24 -81.42
C LYS A 4 -63.23 -0.13 -81.23
N PHE A 5 -63.58 -0.82 -82.32
CA PHE A 5 -64.25 -2.15 -82.26
C PHE A 5 -63.32 -3.33 -82.63
N LEU A 6 -62.05 -3.06 -82.93
CA LEU A 6 -61.02 -4.06 -83.27
C LEU A 6 -59.92 -4.13 -82.19
N LEU A 7 -60.27 -3.92 -80.93
CA LEU A 7 -59.35 -4.00 -79.78
C LEU A 7 -59.97 -4.77 -78.60
N LEU A 8 -61.08 -5.47 -78.83
CA LEU A 8 -61.79 -6.28 -77.83
C LEU A 8 -61.48 -7.81 -77.91
N PRO A 9 -61.23 -8.44 -79.09
CA PRO A 9 -60.99 -9.89 -79.11
C PRO A 9 -59.53 -10.28 -78.80
N ILE A 10 -58.58 -9.35 -78.80
CA ILE A 10 -57.15 -9.60 -78.48
C ILE A 10 -56.88 -9.56 -76.97
N ALA A 11 -57.70 -8.84 -76.20
CA ALA A 11 -57.58 -8.80 -74.73
C ALA A 11 -58.14 -10.06 -74.04
N LEU A 12 -59.02 -10.82 -74.72
CA LEU A 12 -59.67 -12.00 -74.15
C LEU A 12 -58.86 -13.30 -74.33
N MET A 13 -57.87 -13.33 -75.23
CA MET A 13 -56.96 -14.48 -75.40
C MET A 13 -55.78 -14.51 -74.39
N LEU A 14 -55.50 -13.42 -73.68
CA LEU A 14 -54.39 -13.34 -72.71
C LEU A 14 -54.74 -13.87 -71.31
N ILE A 15 -56.01 -14.18 -71.03
CA ILE A 15 -56.45 -14.61 -69.69
C ILE A 15 -56.54 -16.15 -69.58
N LEU A 16 -56.55 -16.88 -70.71
CA LEU A 16 -56.68 -18.34 -70.70
C LEU A 16 -55.35 -19.13 -70.71
N THR A 17 -54.20 -18.45 -70.83
CA THR A 17 -52.86 -19.07 -70.67
C THR A 17 -52.22 -18.83 -69.29
N ALA A 18 -52.94 -18.20 -68.36
CA ALA A 18 -52.44 -17.92 -67.01
C ALA A 18 -52.85 -18.97 -65.94
N CYS A 19 -53.42 -20.12 -66.34
CA CYS A 19 -53.82 -21.17 -65.40
C CYS A 19 -53.41 -22.59 -65.84
N ALA A 20 -52.18 -22.74 -66.34
CA ALA A 20 -51.53 -24.05 -66.47
C ALA A 20 -49.99 -23.87 -66.39
N GLY A 21 -49.47 -23.88 -65.16
CA GLY A 21 -48.03 -23.97 -64.89
C GLY A 21 -47.53 -22.91 -63.92
N GLY A 22 -47.16 -23.33 -62.70
CA GLY A 22 -46.33 -22.53 -61.79
C GLY A 22 -46.97 -22.05 -60.49
N GLY A 23 -47.98 -22.75 -59.96
CA GLY A 23 -48.41 -22.58 -58.57
C GLY A 23 -47.44 -23.29 -57.61
N ALA A 24 -46.22 -22.78 -57.43
CA ALA A 24 -45.27 -23.21 -56.38
C ALA A 24 -44.04 -22.31 -56.39
N SER A 25 -44.07 -21.11 -55.77
CA SER A 25 -42.83 -20.32 -55.60
C SER A 25 -42.84 -19.30 -54.45
N GLN A 26 -43.92 -19.16 -53.66
CA GLN A 26 -43.94 -18.16 -52.57
C GLN A 26 -44.28 -18.70 -51.18
N VAL A 27 -44.79 -19.93 -51.07
CA VAL A 27 -44.94 -20.65 -49.79
C VAL A 27 -43.74 -21.57 -49.51
N GLU A 28 -43.08 -22.04 -50.57
CA GLU A 28 -41.88 -22.88 -50.51
C GLU A 28 -40.65 -22.15 -49.97
N SER A 29 -40.55 -20.83 -50.16
CA SER A 29 -39.41 -20.01 -49.71
C SER A 29 -39.45 -19.67 -48.21
N LYS A 30 -40.65 -19.54 -47.62
CA LYS A 30 -40.81 -19.35 -46.16
C LYS A 30 -40.68 -20.66 -45.38
N LEU A 31 -41.20 -21.77 -45.92
CA LEU A 31 -40.99 -23.10 -45.34
C LEU A 31 -39.52 -23.52 -45.44
N ASN A 32 -38.85 -23.25 -46.57
CA ASN A 32 -37.40 -23.44 -46.69
C ASN A 32 -36.60 -22.57 -45.73
N TYR A 33 -37.05 -21.36 -45.41
CA TYR A 33 -36.28 -20.48 -44.52
C TYR A 33 -36.20 -21.03 -43.09
N GLU A 34 -37.34 -21.46 -42.52
CA GLU A 34 -37.35 -22.05 -41.17
C GLU A 34 -36.65 -23.42 -41.14
N GLU A 35 -36.79 -24.22 -42.19
CA GLU A 35 -36.09 -25.50 -42.31
C GLU A 35 -34.58 -25.33 -42.50
N THR A 36 -34.15 -24.36 -43.31
CA THR A 36 -32.73 -23.99 -43.50
C THR A 36 -32.15 -23.39 -42.23
N LYS A 37 -32.92 -22.58 -41.49
CA LYS A 37 -32.51 -22.03 -40.19
C LYS A 37 -32.31 -23.16 -39.17
N LYS A 38 -33.25 -24.11 -39.11
CA LYS A 38 -33.14 -25.27 -38.22
C LYS A 38 -31.94 -26.14 -38.60
N MET A 39 -31.74 -26.41 -39.89
CA MET A 39 -30.57 -27.11 -40.40
C MET A 39 -29.27 -26.39 -40.05
N LEU A 40 -29.21 -25.06 -40.19
CA LEU A 40 -28.03 -24.27 -39.84
C LEU A 40 -27.74 -24.30 -38.33
N VAL A 41 -28.78 -24.19 -37.50
CA VAL A 41 -28.66 -24.31 -36.05
C VAL A 41 -28.18 -25.70 -35.67
N ASP A 42 -28.72 -26.75 -36.30
CA ASP A 42 -28.29 -28.13 -36.06
C ASP A 42 -26.83 -28.34 -36.47
N ILE A 43 -26.39 -27.80 -37.63
CA ILE A 43 -24.98 -27.81 -38.08
C ILE A 43 -24.08 -27.12 -37.04
N LEU A 44 -24.46 -25.96 -36.51
CA LEU A 44 -23.69 -25.28 -35.47
C LEU A 44 -23.62 -26.08 -34.15
N HIS A 45 -24.65 -26.88 -33.83
CA HIS A 45 -24.67 -27.71 -32.64
C HIS A 45 -23.99 -29.07 -32.80
N THR A 46 -23.74 -29.51 -34.05
CA THR A 46 -22.98 -30.74 -34.32
C THR A 46 -21.54 -30.63 -33.82
N ASP A 47 -20.91 -31.78 -33.61
CA ASP A 47 -19.52 -31.83 -33.16
C ASP A 47 -18.56 -31.17 -34.16
N ASP A 48 -18.88 -31.21 -35.46
CA ASP A 48 -18.09 -30.56 -36.49
C ASP A 48 -18.28 -29.04 -36.48
N GLY A 49 -19.49 -28.54 -36.23
CA GLY A 49 -19.75 -27.12 -36.00
C GLY A 49 -19.02 -26.56 -34.78
N LYS A 50 -19.05 -27.30 -33.66
CA LYS A 50 -18.30 -26.94 -32.44
C LYS A 50 -16.79 -26.97 -32.66
N LYS A 51 -16.27 -27.98 -33.37
CA LYS A 51 -14.83 -28.07 -33.72
C LYS A 51 -14.41 -26.92 -34.62
N ALA A 52 -15.18 -26.59 -35.66
CA ALA A 52 -14.89 -25.47 -36.55
C ALA A 52 -14.87 -24.13 -35.79
N ILE A 53 -15.83 -23.91 -34.90
CA ILE A 53 -15.83 -22.70 -34.04
C ILE A 53 -14.63 -22.72 -33.08
N HIS A 54 -14.28 -23.87 -32.51
CA HIS A 54 -13.13 -24.00 -31.63
C HIS A 54 -11.82 -23.69 -32.37
N GLU A 55 -11.63 -24.23 -33.57
CA GLU A 55 -10.47 -23.96 -34.43
C GLU A 55 -10.36 -22.46 -34.77
N ILE A 56 -11.48 -21.83 -35.11
CA ILE A 56 -11.56 -20.38 -35.37
C ILE A 56 -11.26 -19.57 -34.11
N MET A 57 -11.75 -19.97 -32.92
CA MET A 57 -11.45 -19.30 -31.65
C MET A 57 -10.01 -19.51 -31.18
N THR A 58 -9.36 -20.58 -31.60
CA THR A 58 -7.93 -20.81 -31.35
C THR A 58 -7.02 -20.04 -32.29
N ASP A 59 -7.56 -19.48 -33.38
CA ASP A 59 -6.79 -18.59 -34.26
C ASP A 59 -6.42 -17.29 -33.53
N GLU A 60 -5.12 -17.00 -33.48
CA GLU A 60 -4.53 -15.83 -32.83
C GLU A 60 -5.14 -14.49 -33.32
N LYS A 61 -5.52 -14.38 -34.59
CA LYS A 61 -6.10 -13.15 -35.15
C LYS A 61 -7.53 -12.95 -34.69
N VAL A 62 -8.31 -14.03 -34.70
CA VAL A 62 -9.72 -14.00 -34.26
C VAL A 62 -9.81 -13.79 -32.75
N LYS A 63 -8.94 -14.45 -31.98
CA LYS A 63 -8.82 -14.27 -30.54
C LYS A 63 -8.47 -12.83 -30.17
N LYS A 64 -7.55 -12.19 -30.91
CA LYS A 64 -7.20 -10.77 -30.70
C LYS A 64 -8.39 -9.86 -30.99
N GLU A 65 -9.07 -10.02 -32.13
CA GLU A 65 -10.20 -9.18 -32.49
C GLU A 65 -11.38 -9.31 -31.51
N PHE A 66 -11.66 -10.53 -31.02
CA PHE A 66 -12.73 -10.80 -30.07
C PHE A 66 -12.42 -10.30 -28.64
N ILE A 67 -11.17 -10.41 -28.19
CA ILE A 67 -10.73 -9.90 -26.88
C ILE A 67 -10.58 -8.37 -26.89
N MET A 68 -10.53 -7.73 -28.06
CA MET A 68 -10.40 -6.28 -28.19
C MET A 68 -11.70 -5.48 -27.97
N ASP A 69 -12.80 -6.11 -27.50
CA ASP A 69 -13.91 -5.34 -26.92
C ASP A 69 -13.46 -4.67 -25.62
N GLN A 70 -12.80 -3.52 -25.77
CA GLN A 70 -12.12 -2.81 -24.69
C GLN A 70 -13.06 -2.44 -23.56
N ALA A 71 -14.33 -2.15 -23.84
CA ALA A 71 -15.28 -1.77 -22.81
C ALA A 71 -15.58 -2.93 -21.86
N ALA A 72 -15.86 -4.12 -22.39
CA ALA A 72 -16.13 -5.31 -21.60
C ALA A 72 -14.87 -5.80 -20.87
N VAL A 73 -13.70 -5.75 -21.51
CA VAL A 73 -12.43 -6.15 -20.88
C VAL A 73 -12.03 -5.17 -19.78
N THR A 74 -12.08 -3.86 -20.02
CA THR A 74 -11.75 -2.86 -18.99
C THR A 74 -12.70 -2.94 -17.80
N ASP A 75 -14.01 -3.06 -18.03
CA ASP A 75 -15.01 -3.18 -16.96
C ASP A 75 -14.81 -4.47 -16.16
N THR A 76 -14.53 -5.59 -16.83
CA THR A 76 -14.26 -6.87 -16.16
C THR A 76 -12.97 -6.82 -15.37
N VAL A 77 -11.90 -6.26 -15.92
CA VAL A 77 -10.61 -6.09 -15.22
C VAL A 77 -10.78 -5.17 -14.02
N GLN A 78 -11.46 -4.03 -14.17
CA GLN A 78 -11.72 -3.10 -13.08
C GLN A 78 -12.53 -3.79 -11.98
N LYS A 79 -13.66 -4.42 -12.33
CA LYS A 79 -14.51 -5.14 -11.38
C LYS A 79 -13.76 -6.25 -10.66
N THR A 80 -12.95 -7.02 -11.36
CA THR A 80 -12.20 -8.15 -10.79
C THR A 80 -11.06 -7.66 -9.90
N LEU A 81 -10.36 -6.59 -10.27
CA LEU A 81 -9.24 -6.06 -9.47
C LEU A 81 -9.72 -5.38 -8.18
N VAL A 82 -10.89 -4.73 -8.19
CA VAL A 82 -11.47 -4.10 -7.00
C VAL A 82 -12.37 -5.03 -6.19
N SER A 83 -12.66 -6.23 -6.70
CA SER A 83 -13.47 -7.19 -5.97
C SER A 83 -12.70 -7.83 -4.81
N LYS A 84 -13.43 -8.54 -3.96
CA LYS A 84 -12.84 -9.31 -2.88
C LYS A 84 -11.87 -10.37 -3.41
N GLU A 85 -12.21 -11.00 -4.53
CA GLU A 85 -11.39 -12.01 -5.20
C GLU A 85 -10.08 -11.40 -5.70
N GLY A 86 -10.10 -10.17 -6.25
CA GLY A 86 -8.89 -9.44 -6.61
C GLY A 86 -8.01 -9.11 -5.39
N ALA A 87 -8.62 -8.66 -4.29
CA ALA A 87 -7.90 -8.41 -3.05
C ALA A 87 -7.25 -9.69 -2.48
N ASP A 88 -7.98 -10.81 -2.51
CA ASP A 88 -7.47 -12.10 -2.06
C ASP A 88 -6.36 -12.63 -3.00
N PHE A 89 -6.50 -12.44 -4.32
CA PHE A 89 -5.44 -12.73 -5.28
C PHE A 89 -4.14 -11.98 -4.95
N TRP A 90 -4.23 -10.67 -4.67
CA TRP A 90 -3.06 -9.89 -4.29
C TRP A 90 -2.49 -10.31 -2.93
N ARG A 91 -3.34 -10.61 -1.93
CA ARG A 91 -2.88 -11.13 -0.63
C ARG A 91 -2.11 -12.44 -0.77
N GLU A 92 -2.58 -13.37 -1.58
CA GLU A 92 -1.89 -14.64 -1.81
C GLU A 92 -0.63 -14.46 -2.68
N SER A 93 -0.71 -13.63 -3.73
CA SER A 93 0.41 -13.37 -4.63
C SER A 93 1.57 -12.66 -3.93
N LEU A 94 1.29 -11.75 -3.00
CA LEU A 94 2.32 -11.05 -2.22
C LEU A 94 2.99 -11.92 -1.15
N LYS A 95 2.45 -13.12 -0.86
CA LYS A 95 3.19 -14.11 -0.05
C LYS A 95 4.33 -14.76 -0.83
N ASP A 96 4.31 -14.73 -2.17
CA ASP A 96 5.45 -15.19 -2.97
C ASP A 96 6.58 -14.14 -2.89
N PRO A 97 7.76 -14.50 -2.36
CA PRO A 97 8.89 -13.58 -2.24
C PRO A 97 9.35 -13.00 -3.57
N LYS A 98 9.21 -13.72 -4.70
CA LYS A 98 9.61 -13.21 -6.02
C LYS A 98 8.70 -12.09 -6.48
N ILE A 99 7.40 -12.25 -6.28
CA ILE A 99 6.39 -11.23 -6.64
C ILE A 99 6.53 -10.03 -5.69
N ALA A 100 6.63 -10.28 -4.39
CA ALA A 100 6.83 -9.23 -3.40
C ALA A 100 8.12 -8.43 -3.67
N ALA A 101 9.24 -9.09 -3.99
CA ALA A 101 10.49 -8.43 -4.30
C ALA A 101 10.42 -7.62 -5.60
N ALA A 102 9.78 -8.15 -6.64
CA ALA A 102 9.58 -7.43 -7.89
C ALA A 102 8.73 -6.17 -7.70
N LEU A 103 7.62 -6.28 -6.95
CA LEU A 103 6.76 -5.15 -6.62
C LEU A 103 7.51 -4.12 -5.76
N ALA A 104 8.16 -4.55 -4.69
CA ALA A 104 8.94 -3.67 -3.81
C ALA A 104 10.05 -2.95 -4.58
N LYS A 105 10.71 -3.63 -5.53
CA LYS A 105 11.72 -3.01 -6.40
C LYS A 105 11.11 -1.96 -7.33
N GLY A 106 9.94 -2.24 -7.90
CA GLY A 106 9.21 -1.27 -8.75
C GLY A 106 8.74 -0.05 -7.97
N MET A 107 8.31 -0.24 -6.72
CA MET A 107 7.83 0.84 -5.85
C MET A 107 8.96 1.54 -5.08
N LYS A 108 10.21 1.07 -5.18
CA LYS A 108 11.32 1.55 -4.34
C LYS A 108 11.50 3.07 -4.40
N THR A 109 11.57 3.63 -5.61
CA THR A 109 11.80 5.07 -5.82
C THR A 109 10.67 5.91 -5.23
N GLU A 110 9.43 5.58 -5.56
CA GLU A 110 8.25 6.31 -5.07
C GLU A 110 8.10 6.16 -3.56
N ASN A 111 8.36 4.96 -3.01
CA ASN A 111 8.32 4.72 -1.58
C ASN A 111 9.43 5.50 -0.83
N GLU A 112 10.62 5.61 -1.41
CA GLU A 112 11.70 6.44 -0.85
C GLU A 112 11.34 7.93 -0.87
N THR A 113 10.74 8.42 -1.96
CA THR A 113 10.25 9.79 -2.06
C THR A 113 9.17 10.05 -1.02
N LEU A 114 8.17 9.18 -0.92
CA LEU A 114 7.08 9.26 0.06
C LEU A 114 7.64 9.30 1.49
N LEU A 115 8.59 8.42 1.84
CA LEU A 115 9.20 8.42 3.17
C LEU A 115 9.97 9.71 3.45
N LYS A 116 10.68 10.27 2.46
CA LYS A 116 11.38 11.56 2.60
C LYS A 116 10.42 12.73 2.79
N GLU A 117 9.27 12.69 2.15
CA GLU A 117 8.23 13.69 2.30
C GLU A 117 7.51 13.56 3.64
N LEU A 118 7.16 12.34 4.06
CA LEU A 118 6.59 12.05 5.38
C LEU A 118 7.54 12.48 6.50
N MET A 119 8.86 12.33 6.35
CA MET A 119 9.81 12.88 7.33
C MET A 119 9.75 14.40 7.48
N LYS A 120 9.12 15.15 6.57
CA LYS A 120 8.87 16.59 6.70
C LYS A 120 7.51 16.89 7.30
N ASP A 121 6.61 15.91 7.33
CA ASP A 121 5.27 16.03 7.88
C ASP A 121 5.28 16.05 9.42
N PRO A 122 4.55 16.97 10.08
CA PRO A 122 4.50 17.06 11.54
C PRO A 122 3.91 15.83 12.23
N GLU A 123 2.88 15.18 11.67
CA GLU A 123 2.23 14.03 12.28
C GLU A 123 3.17 12.81 12.25
N TYR A 124 3.80 12.57 11.10
CA TYR A 124 4.80 11.51 10.97
C TYR A 124 6.01 11.74 11.87
N ARG A 125 6.46 12.99 12.03
CA ARG A 125 7.51 13.34 13.01
C ARG A 125 7.08 13.04 14.44
N SER A 126 5.83 13.31 14.80
CA SER A 126 5.31 13.02 16.14
C SER A 126 5.36 11.52 16.43
N MET A 127 4.88 10.70 15.48
CA MET A 127 4.97 9.24 15.58
C MET A 127 6.42 8.78 15.70
N MET A 128 7.34 9.37 14.92
CA MET A 128 8.77 9.04 15.02
C MET A 128 9.37 9.41 16.39
N ILE A 129 8.97 10.55 16.97
CA ILE A 129 9.41 10.95 18.31
C ILE A 129 8.88 9.98 19.37
N GLU A 130 7.67 9.45 19.21
CA GLU A 130 7.14 8.41 20.09
C GLU A 130 7.98 7.13 20.03
N VAL A 131 8.37 6.69 18.83
CA VAL A 131 9.30 5.56 18.66
C VAL A 131 10.63 5.82 19.37
N PHE A 132 11.19 7.04 19.27
CA PHE A 132 12.42 7.39 20.00
C PHE A 132 12.27 7.40 21.52
N LYS A 133 11.04 7.54 22.05
CA LYS A 133 10.76 7.48 23.49
C LYS A 133 10.62 6.06 24.01
N GLU A 134 10.63 5.04 23.15
CA GLU A 134 10.57 3.66 23.61
C GLU A 134 11.77 3.30 24.50
N PRO A 135 11.59 2.46 25.53
CA PRO A 135 12.66 2.14 26.50
C PRO A 135 13.94 1.59 25.87
N GLU A 136 13.83 0.83 24.77
CA GLU A 136 14.98 0.29 24.05
C GLU A 136 15.80 1.41 23.40
N MET A 137 15.14 2.35 22.72
CA MET A 137 15.78 3.52 22.12
C MET A 137 16.39 4.44 23.18
N GLN A 138 15.71 4.61 24.32
CA GLN A 138 16.25 5.38 25.45
C GLN A 138 17.51 4.73 26.03
N LYS A 139 17.58 3.40 26.08
CA LYS A 139 18.75 2.67 26.57
C LYS A 139 19.95 2.86 25.64
N GLU A 140 19.76 2.70 24.34
CA GLU A 140 20.80 2.97 23.34
C GLU A 140 21.28 4.43 23.41
N MET A 141 20.35 5.38 23.56
CA MET A 141 20.70 6.78 23.75
C MET A 141 21.46 7.02 25.07
N ALA A 142 21.07 6.37 26.16
CA ALA A 142 21.77 6.46 27.45
C ALA A 142 23.19 5.88 27.38
N ASP A 143 23.39 4.82 26.62
CA ASP A 143 24.70 4.22 26.42
C ASP A 143 25.58 5.08 25.48
N ALA A 144 24.98 5.71 24.46
CA ALA A 144 25.64 6.73 23.65
C ALA A 144 26.08 7.94 24.49
N LEU A 145 25.27 8.40 25.46
CA LEU A 145 25.66 9.48 26.39
C LEU A 145 26.78 9.06 27.35
N LYS A 146 26.96 7.76 27.61
CA LYS A 146 28.08 7.24 28.41
C LYS A 146 29.35 7.00 27.58
N SER A 147 29.30 7.18 26.27
CA SER A 147 30.45 7.03 25.37
C SER A 147 31.61 7.94 25.78
N LYS A 148 32.83 7.54 25.39
CA LYS A 148 34.05 8.29 25.72
C LYS A 148 34.03 9.69 25.09
N GLU A 149 33.51 9.78 23.88
CA GLU A 149 33.36 11.00 23.09
C GLU A 149 32.42 11.98 23.81
N PHE A 150 31.25 11.50 24.25
CA PHE A 150 30.31 12.35 24.98
C PHE A 150 30.84 12.74 26.36
N ARG A 151 31.55 11.85 27.06
CA ARG A 151 32.21 12.18 28.34
C ARG A 151 33.24 13.30 28.21
N LEU A 152 34.03 13.32 27.14
CA LEU A 152 34.98 14.41 26.88
C LEU A 152 34.25 15.74 26.67
N HIS A 153 33.19 15.74 25.86
CA HIS A 153 32.36 16.93 25.69
C HIS A 153 31.73 17.38 27.01
N LEU A 154 31.21 16.43 27.80
CA LEU A 154 30.61 16.70 29.10
C LEU A 154 31.64 17.27 30.09
N GLN A 155 32.87 16.76 30.10
CA GLN A 155 33.96 17.32 30.91
C GLN A 155 34.28 18.76 30.52
N THR A 156 34.31 19.08 29.22
CA THR A 156 34.51 20.45 28.75
C THR A 156 33.37 21.36 29.19
N VAL A 157 32.11 20.95 29.00
CA VAL A 157 30.94 21.73 29.42
C VAL A 157 30.94 21.95 30.93
N ILE A 158 31.30 20.94 31.73
CA ILE A 158 31.42 21.07 33.18
C ILE A 158 32.55 22.05 33.54
N ALA A 159 33.71 21.95 32.89
CA ALA A 159 34.83 22.87 33.13
C ALA A 159 34.45 24.32 32.82
N GLU A 160 33.78 24.57 31.70
CA GLU A 160 33.25 25.88 31.32
C GLU A 160 32.21 26.39 32.32
N ALA A 161 31.28 25.53 32.76
CA ALA A 161 30.27 25.87 33.74
C ALA A 161 30.90 26.29 35.08
N MET A 162 31.91 25.55 35.56
CA MET A 162 32.66 25.90 36.77
C MET A 162 33.46 27.21 36.63
N GLN A 163 33.89 27.53 35.41
CA GLN A 163 34.58 28.79 35.13
C GLN A 163 33.64 29.99 35.09
N SER A 164 32.32 29.76 34.97
CA SER A 164 31.34 30.84 34.93
C SER A 164 31.36 31.67 36.22
N PRO A 165 31.26 33.01 36.12
CA PRO A 165 31.23 33.89 37.30
C PRO A 165 30.11 33.51 38.29
N LEU A 166 28.92 33.17 37.77
CA LEU A 166 27.79 32.76 38.59
C LEU A 166 28.08 31.50 39.41
N PHE A 167 28.73 30.50 38.80
CA PHE A 167 29.09 29.28 39.52
C PHE A 167 30.18 29.55 40.55
N LYS A 168 31.21 30.34 40.20
CA LYS A 168 32.27 30.73 41.14
C LYS A 168 31.73 31.47 42.35
N THR A 169 30.82 32.43 42.16
CA THR A 169 30.19 33.16 43.26
C THR A 169 29.36 32.23 44.15
N LYS A 170 28.49 31.39 43.56
CA LYS A 170 27.73 30.40 44.35
C LYS A 170 28.63 29.42 45.11
N MET A 171 29.73 29.01 44.49
CA MET A 171 30.69 28.10 45.12
C MET A 171 31.44 28.78 46.26
N GLN A 172 31.81 30.06 46.11
CA GLN A 172 32.37 30.87 47.20
C GLN A 172 31.36 31.05 48.34
N ASP A 173 30.11 31.36 48.04
CA ASP A 173 29.04 31.50 49.05
C ASP A 173 28.82 30.19 49.82
N LEU A 174 28.80 29.05 49.11
CA LEU A 174 28.70 27.72 49.72
C LEU A 174 29.91 27.41 50.61
N LEU A 175 31.12 27.72 50.18
CA LEU A 175 32.33 27.54 50.98
C LEU A 175 32.33 28.42 52.23
N LEU A 176 31.88 29.67 52.11
CA LEU A 176 31.72 30.58 53.25
C LEU A 176 30.64 30.10 54.21
N GLN A 177 29.53 29.54 53.72
CA GLN A 177 28.49 28.96 54.55
C GLN A 177 28.97 27.70 55.27
N ALA A 178 29.67 26.80 54.58
CA ALA A 178 30.27 25.61 55.18
C ALA A 178 31.31 25.97 56.25
N ALA A 179 32.13 26.98 56.02
CA ALA A 179 33.09 27.49 57.00
C ALA A 179 32.39 28.12 58.24
N LYS A 180 31.29 28.84 58.03
CA LYS A 180 30.47 29.36 59.14
C LYS A 180 29.83 28.22 59.95
N GLU A 181 29.36 27.17 59.30
CA GLU A 181 28.79 25.98 59.96
C GLU A 181 29.85 25.15 60.70
N SER A 182 31.08 25.05 60.17
CA SER A 182 32.18 24.36 60.86
C SER A 182 32.64 25.12 62.09
N VAL A 183 32.77 26.45 61.99
CA VAL A 183 33.10 27.32 63.14
C VAL A 183 31.97 27.34 64.17
N ALA A 184 30.70 27.30 63.74
CA ALA A 184 29.55 27.19 64.65
C ALA A 184 29.47 25.81 65.34
N LYS A 185 29.97 24.74 64.70
CA LYS A 185 30.10 23.41 65.32
C LYS A 185 31.31 23.32 66.27
N GLU A 186 32.45 23.93 65.94
CA GLU A 186 33.60 24.02 66.86
C GLU A 186 33.33 24.93 68.06
N GLY A 187 32.51 25.97 67.91
CA GLY A 187 32.05 26.85 68.99
C GLY A 187 31.10 26.21 70.02
N LYS A 188 30.63 24.97 69.78
CA LYS A 188 29.83 24.19 70.74
C LYS A 188 30.59 23.00 71.37
N GLY A 189 31.89 22.86 71.12
CA GLY A 189 32.72 21.80 71.70
C GLY A 189 33.74 22.25 72.76
N GLY A 190 33.78 23.55 73.08
CA GLY A 190 34.93 24.16 73.74
C GLY A 190 34.69 24.81 75.10
N GLN A 191 33.89 24.22 76.02
CA GLN A 191 34.05 24.51 77.46
C GLN A 191 33.33 23.49 78.35
N GLY A 192 34.09 22.73 79.15
CA GLY A 192 33.51 21.88 80.20
C GLY A 192 34.47 20.86 80.83
N GLY A 193 35.36 21.33 81.71
CA GLY A 193 35.73 20.56 82.90
C GLY A 193 37.16 20.01 82.97
N GLY A 194 38.07 20.78 83.57
CA GLY A 194 39.19 20.21 84.30
C GLY A 194 38.83 20.05 85.78
N LYS A 195 38.89 18.82 86.34
CA LYS A 195 39.58 18.51 87.61
C LYS A 195 39.54 17.01 87.97
N SER A 196 40.74 16.51 88.29
CA SER A 196 41.07 15.63 89.43
C SER A 196 40.97 14.10 89.33
N GLY A 197 42.06 13.45 89.78
CA GLY A 197 42.21 12.03 90.15
C GLY A 197 42.82 11.20 89.02
N GLY A 198 44.08 10.75 89.03
CA GLY A 198 44.88 10.23 90.14
C GLY A 198 44.75 8.69 90.18
N SER A 199 45.90 8.00 90.11
CA SER A 199 46.14 6.57 90.41
C SER A 199 46.31 5.60 89.22
N GLU A 200 47.59 5.23 89.05
CA GLU A 200 48.17 3.87 88.95
C GLU A 200 47.90 2.89 87.79
N GLY A 201 49.03 2.32 87.35
CA GLY A 201 49.19 0.95 86.86
C GLY A 201 49.02 0.83 85.34
N GLY A 202 50.01 0.46 84.53
CA GLY A 202 51.14 -0.43 84.77
C GLY A 202 51.06 -1.58 83.76
N GLY A 203 52.10 -1.75 82.94
CA GLY A 203 52.53 -3.04 82.43
C GLY A 203 51.82 -3.64 81.20
N ASN A 204 52.45 -3.47 80.04
CA ASN A 204 53.09 -4.55 79.27
C ASN A 204 52.28 -5.82 78.93
N LYS A 205 51.86 -5.97 77.67
CA LYS A 205 52.26 -7.07 76.76
C LYS A 205 51.76 -6.86 75.35
#